data_AF-A0A7R6PII0-F1
#
_entry.id   AF-A0A7R6PII0-F1
#
_cell.length_a   1.000
_cell.length_b   1.000
_cell.length_c   1.000
_cell.angle_alpha   90.00
_cell.angle_beta   90.00
_cell.angle_gamma   90.00
#
_symmetry.space_group_name_H-M   'P 1'
#
loop_
_entity.id
_entity.type
_entity.pdbx_description
1 polymer ?
#
loop_
_entity_poly.entity_id
_entity_poly.type
_entity_poly.pdbx_seq_one_letter_code
_entity_poly.pdbx_strand_id
1 'polypeptide(L)'
;MNTTGFGYFLRDIRENGKISLRKLAQETQLDPAYLSRMEREMSPAPRVEIVQRLAKALCGLQNLSMAECEKLKRDLLDSAGQLTESADLIDDLKQRFAERLRDQGMEESYIVDAVSKVSLETMDRILSGLENLEIGCISHFVPGPDYLPLDEIEERKSKGEEVHLLKMKEVPASPSPRRASKAVKKTKFRAGSRAFIEVDGDLTPYQEELLRSITSTVRLILK
;
A
#
# COMPACT_ATOMS: atom_id res chain seq x y z
N MET A 1 -10.92 -38.61 2.90
CA MET A 1 -10.74 -38.23 4.33
C MET A 1 -10.36 -36.77 4.33
N ASN A 2 -11.15 -35.91 4.96
CA ASN A 2 -10.89 -34.47 4.95
C ASN A 2 -9.84 -34.17 6.02
N THR A 3 -8.57 -34.17 5.62
CA THR A 3 -7.42 -33.81 6.44
C THR A 3 -7.36 -32.29 6.56
N THR A 4 -8.06 -31.74 7.55
CA THR A 4 -8.30 -30.29 7.67
C THR A 4 -7.15 -29.48 8.28
N GLY A 5 -5.91 -29.98 8.28
CA GLY A 5 -4.81 -29.24 8.88
C GLY A 5 -3.45 -29.50 8.25
N PHE A 6 -2.57 -28.50 8.42
CA PHE A 6 -1.26 -28.41 7.80
C PHE A 6 -0.39 -29.66 7.99
N GLY A 7 -0.42 -30.25 9.20
CA GLY A 7 0.43 -31.39 9.54
C GLY A 7 0.08 -32.63 8.70
N TYR A 8 -1.21 -32.95 8.62
CA TYR A 8 -1.68 -34.06 7.80
C TYR A 8 -1.43 -33.80 6.31
N PHE A 9 -1.67 -32.57 5.84
CA PHE A 9 -1.42 -32.21 4.44
C PHE A 9 0.05 -32.38 4.05
N LEU A 10 0.98 -31.88 4.89
CA LEU A 10 2.42 -32.06 4.70
C LEU A 10 2.82 -33.54 4.65
N ARG A 11 2.24 -34.34 5.55
CA ARG A 11 2.50 -35.78 5.63
C ARG A 11 2.03 -36.50 4.37
N ASP A 12 0.84 -36.20 3.88
CA ASP A 12 0.27 -36.81 2.67
C ASP A 12 1.13 -36.51 1.44
N ILE A 13 1.56 -35.25 1.27
CA ILE A 13 2.49 -34.87 0.18
C ILE A 13 3.79 -35.67 0.28
N ARG A 14 4.38 -35.74 1.48
CA ARG A 14 5.63 -36.45 1.72
C ARG A 14 5.51 -37.95 1.38
N GLU A 15 4.44 -38.60 1.87
CA GLU A 15 4.21 -40.03 1.68
C GLU A 15 3.87 -40.36 0.22
N ASN A 16 3.08 -39.52 -0.44
CA ASN A 16 2.78 -39.65 -1.88
C ASN A 16 4.06 -39.48 -2.74
N GLY A 17 4.95 -38.57 -2.34
CA GLY A 17 6.27 -38.41 -2.95
C GLY A 17 7.28 -39.51 -2.60
N LYS A 18 6.90 -40.51 -1.79
CA LYS A 18 7.78 -41.58 -1.28
C LYS A 18 9.03 -41.04 -0.57
N ILE A 19 8.91 -39.88 0.08
CA ILE A 19 10.00 -39.24 0.81
C ILE A 19 9.99 -39.72 2.26
N SER A 20 11.14 -40.20 2.72
CA SER A 20 11.27 -40.55 4.14
C SER A 20 11.35 -39.28 4.99
N LEU A 21 10.80 -39.35 6.21
CA LEU A 21 10.83 -38.23 7.15
C LEU A 21 12.27 -37.74 7.43
N ARG A 22 13.24 -38.67 7.50
CA ARG A 22 14.66 -38.35 7.66
C ARG A 22 15.23 -37.58 6.47
N LYS A 23 14.84 -37.97 5.23
CA LYS A 23 15.31 -37.31 4.01
C LYS A 23 14.78 -35.88 3.93
N LEU A 24 13.50 -35.67 4.25
CA LEU A 24 12.91 -34.33 4.28
C LEU A 24 13.55 -33.46 5.37
N ALA A 25 13.76 -34.02 6.57
CA ALA A 25 14.43 -33.33 7.67
C ALA A 25 15.86 -32.90 7.30
N GLN A 26 16.62 -33.76 6.61
CA GLN A 26 17.97 -33.43 6.14
C GLN A 26 17.97 -32.28 5.14
N GLU A 27 17.10 -32.35 4.12
CA GLU A 27 17.02 -31.32 3.07
C GLU A 27 16.56 -29.97 3.61
N THR A 28 15.63 -30.00 4.56
CA THR A 28 15.12 -28.79 5.22
C THR A 28 15.99 -28.32 6.38
N GLN A 29 17.03 -29.08 6.77
CA GLN A 29 17.84 -28.87 7.98
C GLN A 29 16.98 -28.68 9.24
N LEU A 30 15.86 -29.39 9.32
CA LEU A 30 14.98 -29.42 10.48
C LEU A 30 15.27 -30.68 11.31
N ASP A 31 15.02 -30.60 12.61
CA ASP A 31 15.10 -31.76 13.47
C ASP A 31 14.01 -32.80 13.10
N PRO A 32 14.35 -34.09 12.92
CA PRO A 32 13.36 -35.12 12.59
C PRO A 32 12.22 -35.23 13.62
N ALA A 33 12.48 -35.01 14.91
CA ALA A 33 11.43 -35.05 15.92
C ALA A 33 10.51 -33.84 15.81
N TYR A 34 11.04 -32.65 15.49
CA TYR A 34 10.23 -31.47 15.18
C TYR A 34 9.29 -31.71 13.99
N LEU A 35 9.82 -32.22 12.87
CA LEU A 35 9.04 -32.54 11.68
C LEU A 35 7.95 -33.58 11.99
N SER A 36 8.27 -34.61 12.78
CA SER A 36 7.30 -35.61 13.22
C SER A 36 6.20 -35.05 14.13
N ARG A 37 6.50 -34.08 15.00
CA ARG A 37 5.48 -33.41 15.81
C ARG A 37 4.56 -32.54 14.96
N MET A 38 5.14 -31.85 13.98
CA MET A 38 4.43 -31.01 13.02
C MET A 38 3.46 -31.82 12.16
N GLU A 39 3.90 -32.94 11.57
CA GLU A 39 3.05 -33.84 10.78
C GLU A 39 1.90 -34.48 11.59
N ARG A 40 2.02 -34.49 12.92
CA ARG A 40 0.99 -34.99 13.85
C ARG A 40 0.18 -33.88 14.51
N GLU A 41 0.39 -32.62 14.11
CA GLU A 41 -0.28 -31.44 14.67
C GLU A 41 -0.09 -31.28 16.19
N MET A 42 0.97 -31.87 16.74
CA MET A 42 1.32 -31.75 18.16
C MET A 42 2.12 -30.46 18.44
N SER A 43 2.34 -29.63 17.42
CA SER A 43 3.00 -28.33 17.51
C SER A 43 2.17 -27.29 16.74
N PRO A 44 2.22 -26.01 17.14
CA PRO A 44 1.53 -24.94 16.42
C PRO A 44 2.03 -24.83 14.97
N ALA A 45 1.23 -24.17 14.13
CA ALA A 45 1.58 -23.92 12.74
C ALA A 45 2.98 -23.26 12.65
N PRO A 46 3.88 -23.80 11.80
CA PRO A 46 5.24 -23.28 11.68
C PRO A 46 5.25 -21.91 11.02
N ARG A 47 6.30 -21.11 11.19
CA ARG A 47 6.42 -19.79 10.55
C ARG A 47 6.50 -19.90 9.02
N VAL A 48 6.13 -18.83 8.31
CA VAL A 48 6.16 -18.72 6.83
C VAL A 48 7.48 -19.19 6.24
N GLU A 49 8.60 -18.77 6.82
CA GLU A 49 9.95 -19.15 6.38
C GLU A 49 10.15 -20.68 6.40
N ILE A 50 9.63 -21.38 7.42
CA ILE A 50 9.74 -22.83 7.55
C ILE A 50 8.83 -23.51 6.51
N VAL A 51 7.61 -23.01 6.30
CA VAL A 51 6.69 -23.51 5.27
C VAL A 51 7.31 -23.38 3.87
N GLN A 52 7.92 -22.25 3.57
CA GLN A 52 8.62 -22.02 2.30
C GLN A 52 9.83 -22.94 2.12
N ARG A 53 10.62 -23.19 3.19
CA ARG A 53 11.71 -24.17 3.16
C ARG A 53 11.22 -25.58 2.90
N LEU A 54 10.13 -25.99 3.54
CA LEU A 54 9.49 -27.29 3.32
C LEU A 54 9.03 -27.43 1.87
N ALA A 55 8.33 -26.43 1.33
CA ALA A 55 7.90 -26.41 -0.07
C ALA A 55 9.09 -26.57 -1.03
N LYS A 56 10.16 -25.77 -0.84
CA LYS A 56 11.37 -25.83 -1.68
C LYS A 56 12.04 -27.20 -1.65
N ALA A 57 12.19 -27.78 -0.45
CA ALA A 57 12.78 -29.11 -0.29
C ALA A 57 11.92 -30.19 -0.95
N LEU A 58 10.59 -30.14 -0.77
CA LEU A 58 9.66 -31.09 -1.39
C LEU A 58 9.68 -31.00 -2.92
N CYS A 59 9.79 -29.80 -3.50
CA CYS A 59 9.91 -29.64 -4.95
C CYS A 59 11.20 -30.27 -5.47
N GLY A 60 12.34 -30.00 -4.82
CA GLY A 60 13.64 -30.56 -5.22
C GLY A 60 13.69 -32.08 -5.09
N LEU A 61 13.09 -32.64 -4.03
CA LEU A 61 13.07 -34.08 -3.79
C LEU A 61 12.14 -34.85 -4.73
N GLN A 62 11.07 -34.20 -5.21
CA GLN A 62 10.09 -34.80 -6.12
C GLN A 62 10.36 -34.48 -7.60
N ASN A 63 11.37 -33.66 -7.90
CA ASN A 63 11.66 -33.16 -9.25
C ASN A 63 10.42 -32.56 -9.94
N LEU A 64 9.62 -31.80 -9.18
CA LEU A 64 8.41 -31.16 -9.70
C LEU A 64 8.77 -30.06 -10.70
N SER A 65 7.88 -29.83 -11.66
CA SER A 65 7.98 -28.66 -12.55
C SER A 65 7.81 -27.35 -11.77
N MET A 66 8.24 -26.23 -12.35
CA MET A 66 8.09 -24.91 -11.72
C MET A 66 6.63 -24.60 -11.35
N ALA A 67 5.69 -24.90 -12.25
CA ALA A 67 4.26 -24.66 -12.02
C ALA A 67 3.69 -25.54 -10.88
N GLU A 68 4.06 -26.82 -10.83
CA GLU A 68 3.64 -27.73 -9.75
C GLU A 68 4.26 -27.33 -8.41
N CYS A 69 5.51 -26.87 -8.43
CA CYS A 69 6.18 -26.39 -7.23
C CYS A 69 5.52 -25.12 -6.68
N GLU A 70 5.15 -24.18 -7.54
CA GLU A 70 4.41 -22.99 -7.11
C GLU A 70 3.04 -23.34 -6.54
N LYS A 71 2.32 -24.26 -7.19
CA LYS A 71 1.05 -24.77 -6.67
C LYS A 71 1.23 -25.41 -5.29
N LEU A 72 2.20 -26.31 -5.13
CA LEU A 72 2.51 -26.96 -3.86
C LEU A 72 2.86 -25.94 -2.76
N LYS A 73 3.66 -24.93 -3.10
CA LYS A 73 4.02 -23.85 -2.18
C LYS A 73 2.77 -23.08 -1.72
N ARG A 74 1.84 -22.77 -2.64
CA ARG A 74 0.58 -22.10 -2.32
C ARG A 74 -0.29 -22.96 -1.41
N ASP A 75 -0.49 -24.22 -1.75
CA ASP A 75 -1.32 -25.15 -0.96
C ASP A 75 -0.76 -25.34 0.46
N LEU A 76 0.58 -25.38 0.61
CA LEU A 76 1.24 -25.44 1.92
C LEU A 76 1.08 -24.16 2.75
N LEU A 77 1.14 -22.99 2.11
CA LEU A 77 0.90 -21.71 2.80
C LEU A 77 -0.57 -21.56 3.20
N ASP A 78 -1.49 -21.96 2.32
CA ASP A 78 -2.94 -21.95 2.57
C ASP A 78 -3.32 -22.87 3.74
N SER A 79 -2.86 -24.12 3.72
CA SER A 79 -3.08 -25.06 4.82
C SER A 79 -2.45 -24.62 6.15
N ALA A 80 -1.39 -23.79 6.11
CA ALA A 80 -0.80 -23.17 7.30
C ALA A 80 -1.54 -21.91 7.78
N GLY A 81 -2.58 -21.45 7.07
CA GLY A 81 -3.28 -20.18 7.33
C GLY A 81 -2.40 -18.95 7.06
N GLN A 82 -1.43 -19.08 6.15
CA GLN A 82 -0.36 -18.12 5.88
C GLN A 82 -0.29 -17.69 4.42
N LEU A 83 -1.28 -18.06 3.61
CA LEU A 83 -1.40 -17.53 2.26
C LEU A 83 -1.67 -16.02 2.39
N THR A 84 -0.71 -15.18 1.99
CA THR A 84 -0.98 -13.77 1.77
C THR A 84 -2.05 -13.68 0.68
N GLU A 85 -3.15 -13.02 0.97
CA GLU A 85 -4.23 -12.86 0.00
C GLU A 85 -3.70 -12.12 -1.23
N SER A 86 -4.21 -12.46 -2.41
CA SER A 86 -3.82 -11.74 -3.63
C SER A 86 -4.11 -10.24 -3.52
N ALA A 87 -5.11 -9.85 -2.73
CA ALA A 87 -5.39 -8.48 -2.37
C ALA A 87 -4.23 -7.82 -1.59
N ASP A 88 -3.66 -8.50 -0.59
CA ASP A 88 -2.55 -7.98 0.20
C ASP A 88 -1.30 -7.74 -0.65
N LEU A 89 -1.03 -8.63 -1.61
CA LEU A 89 0.08 -8.48 -2.56
C LEU A 89 -0.14 -7.29 -3.51
N ILE A 90 -1.38 -7.10 -3.98
CA ILE A 90 -1.74 -5.96 -4.82
C ILE A 90 -1.60 -4.66 -4.02
N ASP A 91 -2.01 -4.65 -2.76
CA ASP A 91 -1.91 -3.48 -1.90
C ASP A 91 -0.45 -3.15 -1.57
N ASP A 92 0.40 -4.15 -1.31
CA ASP A 92 1.86 -3.96 -1.16
C ASP A 92 2.49 -3.39 -2.44
N LEU A 93 2.13 -3.93 -3.62
CA LEU A 93 2.63 -3.42 -4.90
C LEU A 93 2.24 -1.95 -5.11
N LYS A 94 0.97 -1.61 -4.90
CA LYS A 94 0.46 -0.25 -4.98
C LYS A 94 1.14 0.69 -3.99
N GLN A 95 1.38 0.22 -2.77
CA GLN A 95 2.04 0.99 -1.72
C GLN A 95 3.50 1.30 -2.10
N ARG A 96 4.25 0.32 -2.60
CA ARG A 96 5.63 0.53 -3.08
C ARG A 96 5.67 1.47 -4.28
N PHE A 97 4.71 1.36 -5.19
CA PHE A 97 4.60 2.29 -6.31
C PHE A 97 4.30 3.72 -5.83
N ALA A 98 3.42 3.89 -4.84
CA ALA A 98 3.18 5.18 -4.20
C ALA A 98 4.45 5.76 -3.55
N GLU A 99 5.24 4.93 -2.86
CA GLU A 99 6.54 5.34 -2.29
C GLU A 99 7.50 5.82 -3.36
N ARG A 100 7.61 5.08 -4.46
CA ARG A 100 8.44 5.46 -5.60
C ARG A 100 8.04 6.82 -6.19
N LEU A 101 6.75 7.15 -6.22
CA LEU A 101 6.24 8.45 -6.67
C LEU A 101 6.51 9.57 -5.63
N ARG A 102 6.39 9.27 -4.33
CA ARG A 102 6.78 10.21 -3.26
C ARG A 102 8.26 10.56 -3.31
N ASP A 103 9.12 9.58 -3.62
CA ASP A 103 10.56 9.80 -3.80
C ASP A 103 10.88 10.67 -5.03
N GLN A 104 9.96 10.78 -5.99
CA GLN A 104 10.04 11.73 -7.12
C GLN A 104 9.46 13.10 -6.79
N GLY A 105 9.02 13.34 -5.54
CA GLY A 105 8.45 14.61 -5.11
C GLY A 105 7.01 14.87 -5.58
N MET A 106 6.29 13.82 -6.01
CA MET A 106 4.88 13.96 -6.40
C MET A 106 3.99 14.24 -5.19
N GLU A 107 2.98 15.09 -5.35
CA GLU A 107 2.00 15.39 -4.29
C GLU A 107 1.02 14.22 -4.09
N GLU A 108 0.65 13.94 -2.84
CA GLU A 108 -0.22 12.82 -2.45
C GLU A 108 -1.55 12.77 -3.24
N SER A 109 -2.11 13.93 -3.56
CA SER A 109 -3.36 14.05 -4.32
C SER A 109 -3.25 13.49 -5.75
N TYR A 110 -2.08 13.59 -6.39
CA TYR A 110 -1.81 12.99 -7.69
C TYR A 110 -1.37 11.54 -7.58
N ILE A 111 -0.68 11.17 -6.49
CA ILE A 111 -0.26 9.78 -6.25
C ILE A 111 -1.48 8.86 -6.16
N VAL A 112 -2.50 9.24 -5.39
CA VAL A 112 -3.74 8.44 -5.29
C VAL A 112 -4.40 8.23 -6.65
N ASP A 113 -4.37 9.24 -7.53
CA ASP A 113 -4.89 9.11 -8.88
C ASP A 113 -4.02 8.21 -9.76
N ALA A 114 -2.69 8.35 -9.68
CA ALA A 114 -1.74 7.53 -10.42
C ALA A 114 -1.85 6.05 -10.05
N VAL A 115 -1.82 5.72 -8.75
CA VAL A 115 -1.95 4.34 -8.25
C VAL A 115 -3.28 3.70 -8.69
N SER A 116 -4.34 4.49 -8.89
CA SER A 116 -5.62 3.97 -9.35
C SER A 116 -5.70 3.72 -10.86
N LYS A 117 -4.86 4.40 -11.65
CA LYS A 117 -4.93 4.41 -13.12
C LYS A 117 -3.88 3.53 -13.79
N VAL A 118 -2.69 3.47 -13.21
CA VAL A 118 -1.58 2.67 -13.73
C VAL A 118 -1.89 1.18 -13.54
N SER A 119 -1.58 0.37 -14.55
CA SER A 119 -1.76 -1.08 -14.49
C SER A 119 -0.79 -1.74 -13.50
N LEU A 120 -1.21 -2.85 -12.88
CA LEU A 120 -0.35 -3.60 -11.95
C LEU A 120 0.93 -4.14 -12.61
N GLU A 121 0.84 -4.52 -13.89
CA GLU A 121 1.99 -4.99 -14.66
C GLU A 121 3.04 -3.89 -14.82
N THR A 122 2.62 -2.68 -15.21
CA THR A 122 3.52 -1.53 -15.37
C THR A 122 4.11 -1.10 -14.03
N MET A 123 3.33 -1.13 -12.93
CA MET A 123 3.88 -0.88 -11.59
C MET A 123 5.02 -1.84 -11.24
N ASP A 124 4.83 -3.13 -11.49
CA ASP A 124 5.83 -4.17 -11.22
C ASP A 124 7.10 -3.98 -12.07
N ARG A 125 6.93 -3.67 -13.36
CA ARG A 125 8.05 -3.41 -14.29
C ARG A 125 8.84 -2.17 -13.91
N ILE A 126 8.18 -1.09 -13.49
CA ILE A 126 8.83 0.14 -12.99
C ILE A 126 9.61 -0.15 -11.70
N LEU A 127 8.99 -0.83 -10.72
CA LEU A 127 9.64 -1.15 -9.45
C LEU A 127 10.80 -2.13 -9.61
N SER A 128 10.74 -3.00 -10.61
CA SER A 128 11.81 -3.93 -10.99
C SER A 128 12.92 -3.28 -11.82
N GLY A 129 12.78 -2.00 -12.20
CA GLY A 129 13.75 -1.27 -13.03
C GLY A 129 13.79 -1.71 -14.50
N LEU A 130 12.77 -2.44 -14.95
CA LEU A 130 12.62 -2.84 -16.35
C LEU A 130 12.06 -1.70 -17.21
N GLU A 131 11.35 -0.77 -16.58
CA GLU A 131 10.77 0.41 -17.24
C GLU A 131 11.11 1.69 -16.48
N ASN A 132 11.25 2.77 -17.25
CA ASN A 132 11.52 4.10 -16.72
C ASN A 132 10.20 4.80 -16.40
N LEU A 133 10.12 5.37 -15.21
CA LEU A 133 9.02 6.25 -14.80
C LEU A 133 9.35 7.69 -15.21
N GLU A 134 8.52 8.28 -16.08
CA GLU A 134 8.62 9.68 -16.48
C GLU A 134 7.42 10.48 -15.95
N ILE A 135 7.71 11.63 -15.33
CA ILE A 135 6.71 12.54 -14.77
C ILE A 135 6.91 13.90 -15.44
N GLY A 136 5.89 14.41 -16.13
CA GLY A 136 5.92 15.69 -16.79
C GLY A 136 4.69 16.55 -16.47
N CYS A 137 4.83 17.86 -16.67
CA CYS A 137 3.75 18.82 -16.51
C CYS A 137 3.21 19.28 -17.87
N ILE A 138 1.90 19.51 -17.94
CA ILE A 138 1.22 20.01 -19.15
C ILE A 138 0.93 21.52 -18.99
N SER A 139 1.33 22.15 -17.88
CA SER A 139 1.00 23.55 -17.63
C SER A 139 1.69 24.47 -18.65
N HIS A 140 0.88 25.13 -19.48
CA HIS A 140 1.36 26.09 -20.49
C HIS A 140 1.86 27.40 -19.90
N PHE A 141 1.63 27.65 -18.60
CA PHE A 141 1.91 28.95 -17.98
C PHE A 141 3.39 29.19 -17.69
N VAL A 142 4.20 28.14 -17.54
CA VAL A 142 5.66 28.24 -17.38
C VAL A 142 6.30 27.00 -18.03
N PRO A 143 6.94 27.11 -19.21
CA PRO A 143 7.69 25.99 -19.78
C PRO A 143 8.93 25.73 -18.92
N GLY A 144 8.80 24.80 -17.98
CA GLY A 144 9.92 24.21 -17.24
C GLY A 144 10.57 23.08 -18.05
N PRO A 145 11.71 22.52 -17.56
CA PRO A 145 12.38 21.39 -18.19
C PRO A 145 11.50 20.15 -18.31
N ASP A 146 10.46 20.05 -17.48
CA ASP A 146 9.56 18.91 -17.39
C ASP A 146 8.24 19.12 -18.18
N TYR A 147 8.19 20.12 -19.08
CA TYR A 147 7.01 20.39 -19.91
C TYR A 147 6.87 19.37 -21.05
N LEU A 148 5.71 18.74 -21.16
CA LEU A 148 5.38 17.81 -22.25
C LEU A 148 4.17 18.35 -23.06
N PRO A 149 4.33 18.60 -24.38
CA PRO A 149 3.23 18.97 -25.27
C PRO A 149 2.18 17.86 -25.36
N LEU A 150 0.92 18.25 -25.55
CA LEU A 150 -0.19 17.29 -25.74
C LEU A 150 0.02 16.39 -26.97
N ASP A 151 0.58 16.92 -28.05
CA ASP A 151 0.86 16.17 -29.28
C ASP A 151 1.89 15.04 -29.04
N GLU A 152 2.89 15.28 -28.19
CA GLU A 152 3.90 14.28 -27.82
C GLU A 152 3.28 13.16 -26.96
N ILE A 153 2.33 13.51 -26.09
CA ILE A 153 1.59 12.54 -25.27
C ILE A 153 0.75 11.60 -26.16
N GLU A 154 0.11 12.14 -27.19
CA GLU A 154 -0.66 11.33 -28.14
C GLU A 154 0.25 10.41 -28.96
N GLU A 155 1.41 10.90 -29.38
CA GLU A 155 2.40 10.09 -30.10
C GLU A 155 2.89 8.92 -29.25
N ARG A 156 3.24 9.15 -27.97
CA ARG A 156 3.69 8.10 -27.04
C ARG A 156 2.61 7.04 -26.82
N LYS A 157 1.35 7.46 -26.67
CA LYS A 157 0.21 6.52 -26.60
C LYS A 157 0.10 5.68 -27.88
N SER A 158 0.33 6.27 -29.05
CA SER A 158 0.29 5.54 -30.33
C SER A 158 1.42 4.52 -30.47
N LYS A 159 2.55 4.72 -29.78
CA LYS A 159 3.67 3.77 -29.70
C LYS A 159 3.44 2.65 -28.67
N GLY A 160 2.32 2.69 -27.96
CA GLY A 160 1.96 1.69 -26.95
C GLY A 160 2.48 2.00 -25.55
N GLU A 161 2.97 3.22 -25.29
CA GLU A 161 3.37 3.64 -23.94
C GLU A 161 2.12 3.88 -23.07
N GLU A 162 2.18 3.45 -21.81
CA GLU A 162 1.11 3.66 -20.84
C GLU A 162 1.19 5.09 -20.25
N VAL A 163 0.46 6.03 -20.84
CA VAL A 163 0.47 7.44 -20.44
C VAL A 163 -0.84 7.87 -19.78
N HIS A 164 -0.76 8.36 -18.54
CA HIS A 164 -1.93 8.79 -17.75
C HIS A 164 -1.92 10.28 -17.45
N LEU A 165 -3.03 10.95 -17.76
CA LEU A 165 -3.28 12.31 -17.29
C LEU A 165 -3.80 12.27 -15.85
N LEU A 166 -3.02 12.80 -14.92
CA LEU A 166 -3.38 12.84 -13.51
C LEU A 166 -4.23 14.06 -13.19
N LYS A 167 -5.21 13.88 -12.31
CA LYS A 167 -6.03 14.94 -11.74
C LYS A 167 -5.86 14.90 -10.23
N MET A 168 -5.91 16.06 -9.59
CA MET A 168 -5.97 16.10 -8.12
C MET A 168 -7.20 15.31 -7.67
N LYS A 169 -6.98 14.23 -6.92
CA LYS A 169 -8.05 13.57 -6.17
C LYS A 169 -8.11 14.15 -4.78
N GLU A 170 -9.33 14.34 -4.28
CA GLU A 170 -9.54 14.59 -2.86
C GLU A 170 -9.02 13.36 -2.11
N VAL A 171 -7.92 13.52 -1.39
CA VAL A 171 -7.43 12.50 -0.47
C VAL A 171 -8.46 12.44 0.67
N PRO A 172 -9.17 11.32 0.88
CA PRO A 172 -9.95 11.18 2.11
C PRO A 172 -8.94 11.31 3.24
N ALA A 173 -9.06 12.38 4.03
CA ALA A 173 -8.17 12.64 5.15
C ALA A 173 -8.00 11.34 5.92
N SER A 174 -6.75 10.85 6.00
CA SER A 174 -6.41 9.70 6.83
C SER A 174 -7.05 9.91 8.21
N PRO A 175 -7.58 8.87 8.87
CA PRO A 175 -8.10 9.03 10.22
C PRO A 175 -6.91 9.42 11.09
N SER A 176 -6.73 10.72 11.25
CA SER A 176 -5.86 11.29 12.26
C SER A 176 -6.23 10.61 13.57
N PRO A 177 -5.26 10.15 14.38
CA PRO A 177 -5.54 9.48 15.63
C PRO A 177 -6.53 10.37 16.40
N ARG A 178 -7.73 9.83 16.65
CA ARG A 178 -8.91 10.55 17.15
C ARG A 178 -8.50 11.67 18.10
N ARG A 179 -8.35 12.89 17.60
CA ARG A 179 -8.52 14.07 18.44
C ARG A 179 -10.02 14.16 18.58
N ALA A 180 -10.51 13.73 19.74
CA ALA A 180 -11.84 14.05 20.21
C ALA A 180 -12.19 15.45 19.69
N SER A 181 -13.31 15.56 18.98
CA SER A 181 -13.82 16.81 18.40
C SER A 181 -13.85 17.88 19.50
N LYS A 182 -12.77 18.63 19.64
CA LYS A 182 -12.70 19.77 20.52
C LYS A 182 -13.48 20.82 19.77
N ALA A 183 -14.69 21.11 20.25
CA ALA A 183 -15.49 22.21 19.73
C ALA A 183 -14.57 23.41 19.52
N VAL A 184 -14.35 23.77 18.26
CA VAL A 184 -13.48 24.89 17.91
C VAL A 184 -14.11 26.10 18.56
N LYS A 185 -13.42 26.72 19.53
CA LYS A 185 -13.94 27.90 20.20
C LYS A 185 -14.10 28.98 19.14
N LYS A 186 -15.32 29.49 19.00
CA LYS A 186 -15.65 30.57 18.09
C LYS A 186 -15.78 31.86 18.89
N THR A 187 -15.00 32.86 18.54
CA THR A 187 -15.09 34.20 19.14
C THR A 187 -15.74 35.15 18.15
N LYS A 188 -16.80 35.84 18.58
CA LYS A 188 -17.56 36.77 17.74
C LYS A 188 -17.35 38.20 18.21
N PHE A 189 -16.91 39.05 17.29
CA PHE A 189 -16.75 40.49 17.52
C PHE A 189 -17.77 41.25 16.68
N ARG A 190 -18.60 42.07 17.34
CA ARG A 190 -19.60 42.89 16.63
C ARG A 190 -18.91 44.06 15.93
N ALA A 191 -18.96 44.11 14.61
CA ALA A 191 -18.33 45.15 13.78
C ALA A 191 -19.34 46.15 13.18
N GLY A 192 -20.63 46.02 13.48
CA GLY A 192 -21.67 46.96 13.04
C GLY A 192 -23.06 46.66 13.64
N SER A 193 -24.07 47.40 13.17
CA SER A 193 -25.48 47.13 13.54
C SER A 193 -25.91 45.73 13.11
N ARG A 194 -25.44 45.28 11.93
CA ARG A 194 -25.72 43.97 11.31
C ARG A 194 -24.47 43.15 10.92
N ALA A 195 -23.26 43.63 11.22
CA ALA A 195 -22.00 42.98 10.82
C ALA A 195 -21.23 42.41 12.02
N PHE A 196 -20.67 41.21 11.85
CA PHE A 196 -19.89 40.49 12.86
C PHE A 196 -18.65 39.87 12.21
N ILE A 197 -17.56 39.83 12.96
CA ILE A 197 -16.33 39.11 12.62
C ILE A 197 -16.27 37.90 13.53
N GLU A 198 -16.29 36.70 12.95
CA GLU A 198 -16.19 35.43 13.66
C GLU A 198 -14.83 34.80 13.37
N VAL A 199 -14.11 34.43 14.44
CA VAL A 199 -12.80 33.81 14.33
C VAL A 199 -12.84 32.45 15.02
N ASP A 200 -12.45 31.43 14.27
CA ASP A 200 -12.35 30.05 14.71
C ASP A 200 -10.94 29.79 15.28
N GLY A 201 -10.85 29.40 16.55
CA GLY A 201 -9.60 29.06 17.22
C GLY A 201 -9.34 29.83 18.53
N ASP A 202 -8.30 29.44 19.24
CA ASP A 202 -7.86 30.13 20.46
C ASP A 202 -7.11 31.43 20.07
N LEU A 203 -7.62 32.58 20.50
CA LEU A 203 -6.99 33.89 20.29
C LEU A 203 -6.12 34.27 21.49
N THR A 204 -4.97 34.90 21.22
CA THR A 204 -4.17 35.55 22.27
C THR A 204 -4.77 36.91 22.64
N PRO A 205 -4.55 37.43 23.87
CA PRO A 205 -5.07 38.74 24.29
C PRO A 205 -4.71 39.88 23.33
N TYR A 206 -3.50 39.84 22.77
CA TYR A 206 -3.03 40.81 21.77
C TYR A 206 -3.84 40.74 20.47
N GLN A 207 -4.15 39.53 19.99
CA GLN A 207 -4.98 39.35 18.79
C GLN A 207 -6.42 39.80 19.03
N GLU A 208 -6.97 39.61 20.22
CA GLU A 208 -8.29 40.13 20.56
C GLU A 208 -8.33 41.66 20.55
N GLU A 209 -7.29 42.33 21.07
CA GLU A 209 -7.19 43.80 21.02
C GLU A 209 -7.08 44.33 19.60
N LEU A 210 -6.28 43.68 18.75
CA LEU A 210 -6.19 44.03 17.33
C LEU A 210 -7.55 43.87 16.62
N LEU A 211 -8.25 42.77 16.86
CA LEU A 211 -9.58 42.54 16.30
C LEU A 211 -10.60 43.56 16.81
N ARG A 212 -10.51 43.97 18.08
CA ARG A 212 -11.34 45.06 18.63
C ARG A 212 -11.05 46.39 17.94
N SER A 213 -9.78 46.72 17.71
CA SER A 213 -9.39 47.93 16.95
C SER A 213 -9.99 47.90 15.55
N ILE A 214 -9.84 46.80 14.81
CA ILE A 214 -10.42 46.61 13.47
C ILE A 214 -11.94 46.75 13.51
N THR A 215 -12.62 46.15 14.50
CA THR A 215 -14.08 46.27 14.61
C THR A 215 -14.54 47.71 14.85
N SER A 216 -13.72 48.52 15.53
CA SER A 216 -14.03 49.94 15.75
C SER A 216 -13.95 50.73 14.45
N THR A 217 -12.95 50.44 13.62
CA THR A 217 -12.79 51.05 12.28
C THR A 217 -13.92 50.63 11.36
N VAL A 218 -14.25 49.34 11.32
CA VAL A 218 -15.35 48.81 10.49
C VAL A 218 -16.69 49.41 10.92
N ARG A 219 -16.94 49.60 12.23
CA ARG A 219 -18.14 50.31 12.71
C ARG A 219 -18.20 51.76 12.25
N LEU A 220 -17.06 52.42 12.09
CA LEU A 220 -16.98 53.81 11.66
C LEU A 220 -17.24 53.96 10.17
N ILE A 221 -16.89 52.94 9.38
CA ILE A 221 -17.15 52.87 7.93
C ILE A 221 -18.60 52.45 7.63
N LEU A 222 -19.16 51.51 8.41
CA LEU A 222 -20.51 50.99 8.23
C LEU A 222 -21.61 51.87 8.86
N LYS A 223 -21.29 53.11 9.23
CA LYS A 223 -22.22 54.09 9.80
C LYS A 223 -22.91 54.89 8.72
#